data_AF-A0A0K3BD32-F1
#
_entry.id   AF-A0A0K3BD32-F1
#
_cell.length_a   1.000
_cell.length_b   1.000
_cell.length_c   1.000
_cell.angle_alpha   90.00
_cell.angle_beta   90.00
_cell.angle_gamma   90.00
#
_symmetry.space_group_name_H-M   'P 1'
#
loop_
_entity.id
_entity.type
_entity.pdbx_description
1 polymer ?
#
loop_
_entity_poly.entity_id
_entity_poly.type
_entity_poly.pdbx_seq_one_letter_code
_entity_poly.pdbx_strand_id
1 'polypeptide(L)'
;MTDTSRLISHKFDTVNGKSIYGAPHTDQQLDPHRLQAAAHELGHLRVWRAAGITVAYAKITGHGPDVSGRAHTGRQTLTTLDQARAYLVGLLAGEQAEIIWCDQNGTRYNDTAAVGDMERYHTFRRRYHATLPPSFTLTDLKRDAAAAVRKQWRAIERQIPTLARNGRIR
;
A
#
# COMPACT_ATOMS: atom_id res chain seq x y z
N MET A 1 35.37 -9.33 -43.92
CA MET A 1 34.65 -9.29 -45.21
C MET A 1 33.19 -9.00 -44.91
N THR A 2 32.73 -7.86 -45.43
CA THR A 2 31.38 -7.30 -45.36
C THR A 2 30.43 -7.99 -46.34
N ASP A 3 29.20 -8.28 -45.92
CA ASP A 3 27.97 -8.08 -46.72
C ASP A 3 26.77 -8.25 -45.77
N THR A 4 26.04 -7.22 -45.36
CA THR A 4 25.09 -6.35 -46.08
C THR A 4 23.76 -7.05 -46.43
N SER A 5 22.69 -6.65 -45.72
CA SER A 5 21.32 -6.54 -46.23
C SER A 5 20.44 -5.95 -45.11
N ARG A 6 20.15 -4.64 -45.18
CA ARG A 6 18.89 -4.03 -45.67
C ARG A 6 17.85 -3.89 -44.54
N LEU A 7 17.10 -2.81 -44.33
CA LEU A 7 16.85 -1.53 -45.02
C LEU A 7 15.90 -0.69 -44.13
N ILE A 8 16.01 0.66 -44.23
CA ILE A 8 14.93 1.69 -44.15
C ILE A 8 14.29 1.90 -42.74
N SER A 9 14.63 2.92 -41.92
CA SER A 9 14.50 4.39 -42.04
C SER A 9 13.12 4.91 -42.48
N HIS A 10 12.38 5.57 -41.58
CA HIS A 10 11.67 6.86 -41.80
C HIS A 10 10.89 7.21 -40.51
N LYS A 11 11.30 8.25 -39.77
CA LYS A 11 10.72 9.61 -39.74
C LYS A 11 9.22 9.65 -39.45
N PHE A 12 8.85 10.12 -38.25
CA PHE A 12 7.51 10.58 -37.94
C PHE A 12 7.44 12.10 -38.12
N ASP A 13 6.66 12.54 -39.11
CA ASP A 13 6.15 13.89 -39.21
C ASP A 13 4.82 13.99 -38.45
N THR A 14 4.68 15.01 -37.61
CA THR A 14 3.39 15.46 -37.05
C THR A 14 2.74 16.44 -38.00
N VAL A 15 1.50 16.18 -38.46
CA VAL A 15 0.54 17.23 -38.84
C VAL A 15 -0.91 16.80 -38.54
N ASN A 16 -1.64 17.73 -37.93
CA ASN A 16 -3.07 17.79 -37.64
C ASN A 16 -4.03 17.01 -38.57
N GLY A 17 -4.88 16.16 -37.97
CA GLY A 17 -6.07 15.61 -38.61
C GLY A 17 -7.04 15.06 -37.56
N LYS A 18 -8.24 15.64 -37.49
CA LYS A 18 -9.35 15.22 -36.62
C LYS A 18 -9.56 13.70 -36.68
N SER A 19 -9.49 13.02 -35.55
CA SER A 19 -9.98 11.64 -35.42
C SER A 19 -11.51 11.66 -35.38
N ILE A 20 -12.11 11.17 -36.47
CA ILE A 20 -13.52 10.85 -36.64
C ILE A 20 -13.71 9.35 -36.40
N TYR A 21 -13.41 8.90 -35.19
CA TYR A 21 -13.91 7.64 -34.65
C TYR A 21 -14.13 7.85 -33.16
N GLY A 22 -15.41 7.85 -32.76
CA GLY A 22 -15.80 7.85 -31.36
C GLY A 22 -15.31 6.58 -30.69
N ALA A 23 -14.14 6.65 -30.07
CA ALA A 23 -13.74 5.68 -29.07
C ALA A 23 -14.65 5.90 -27.84
N PRO A 24 -15.21 4.84 -27.23
CA PRO A 24 -15.86 4.98 -25.95
C PRO A 24 -14.81 5.44 -24.91
N HIS A 25 -14.98 6.67 -24.41
CA HIS A 25 -14.51 7.10 -23.09
C HIS A 25 -14.98 6.04 -22.06
N THR A 26 -14.22 5.52 -21.08
CA THR A 26 -13.09 6.08 -20.31
C THR A 26 -12.22 4.96 -19.70
N ASP A 27 -10.94 4.87 -20.08
CA ASP A 27 -9.89 4.44 -19.13
C ASP A 27 -9.78 5.58 -18.11
N GLN A 28 -10.64 5.55 -17.10
CA GLN A 28 -10.61 6.54 -16.04
C GLN A 28 -9.33 6.28 -15.25
N GLN A 29 -8.27 7.03 -15.59
CA GLN A 29 -6.98 6.98 -14.90
C GLN A 29 -7.26 7.07 -13.41
N LEU A 30 -6.95 5.99 -12.67
CA LEU A 30 -7.28 5.92 -11.25
C LEU A 30 -6.55 7.03 -10.51
N ASP A 31 -7.27 7.70 -9.62
CA ASP A 31 -6.73 8.76 -8.76
C ASP A 31 -5.44 8.30 -8.06
N PRO A 32 -4.29 8.95 -8.34
CA PRO A 32 -3.00 8.58 -7.75
C PRO A 32 -3.01 8.56 -6.23
N HIS A 33 -3.75 9.48 -5.59
CA HIS A 33 -3.86 9.53 -4.13
C HIS A 33 -4.61 8.30 -3.59
N ARG A 34 -5.62 7.81 -4.31
CA ARG A 34 -6.33 6.58 -3.95
C ARG A 34 -5.48 5.34 -4.16
N LEU A 35 -4.63 5.32 -5.19
CA LEU A 35 -3.68 4.22 -5.40
C LEU A 35 -2.64 4.14 -4.28
N GLN A 36 -2.08 5.29 -3.88
CA GLN A 36 -1.14 5.39 -2.77
C GLN A 36 -1.78 4.96 -1.45
N ALA A 37 -2.95 5.49 -1.12
CA ALA A 37 -3.69 5.06 0.07
C ALA A 37 -4.07 3.57 0.01
N ALA A 38 -4.33 3.01 -1.19
CA ALA A 38 -4.59 1.59 -1.33
C ALA A 38 -3.36 0.72 -1.03
N ALA A 39 -2.17 1.16 -1.42
CA ALA A 39 -0.94 0.48 -1.03
C ALA A 39 -0.81 0.42 0.50
N HIS A 40 -1.02 1.57 1.17
CA HIS A 40 -0.98 1.69 2.62
C HIS A 40 -1.97 0.72 3.30
N GLU A 41 -3.25 0.79 2.94
CA GLU A 41 -4.28 -0.02 3.61
C GLU A 41 -4.15 -1.52 3.33
N LEU A 42 -3.67 -1.89 2.13
CA LEU A 42 -3.37 -3.28 1.81
C LEU A 42 -2.13 -3.79 2.54
N GLY A 43 -1.16 -2.93 2.87
CA GLY A 43 -0.03 -3.24 3.74
C GLY A 43 -0.50 -3.80 5.08
N HIS A 44 -1.35 -3.06 5.78
CA HIS A 44 -1.97 -3.53 7.03
C HIS A 44 -2.75 -4.84 6.83
N LEU A 45 -3.69 -4.84 5.87
CA LEU A 45 -4.61 -5.95 5.68
C LEU A 45 -3.88 -7.26 5.38
N ARG A 46 -2.87 -7.22 4.50
CA ARG A 46 -2.13 -8.41 4.09
C ARG A 46 -1.19 -8.89 5.17
N VAL A 47 -0.45 -7.99 5.83
CA VAL A 47 0.49 -8.38 6.90
C VAL A 47 -0.25 -8.95 8.10
N TRP A 48 -1.34 -8.32 8.54
CA TRP A 48 -2.15 -8.88 9.62
C TRP A 48 -2.72 -10.26 9.27
N ARG A 49 -3.32 -10.43 8.09
CA ARG A 49 -3.87 -11.73 7.67
C ARG A 49 -2.81 -12.82 7.60
N ALA A 50 -1.64 -12.51 7.05
CA ALA A 50 -0.52 -13.45 6.96
C ALA A 50 -0.02 -13.88 8.35
N ALA A 51 -0.21 -13.04 9.38
CA ALA A 51 0.14 -13.33 10.77
C ALA A 51 -1.03 -13.92 11.59
N GLY A 52 -2.13 -14.32 10.94
CA GLY A 52 -3.31 -14.90 11.61
C GLY A 52 -4.18 -13.89 12.37
N ILE A 53 -3.94 -12.59 12.19
CA ILE A 53 -4.79 -11.52 12.74
C ILE A 53 -6.00 -11.36 11.83
N THR A 54 -7.20 -11.38 12.43
CA THR A 54 -8.44 -11.20 11.67
C THR A 54 -8.57 -9.75 11.24
N VAL A 55 -8.85 -9.54 9.95
CA VAL A 55 -9.11 -8.22 9.37
C VAL A 55 -10.40 -8.29 8.58
N ALA A 56 -11.40 -7.52 8.99
CA ALA A 56 -12.72 -7.51 8.36
C ALA A 56 -12.71 -6.85 6.98
N TYR A 57 -11.95 -5.76 6.81
CA TYR A 57 -11.83 -5.05 5.54
C TYR A 57 -10.72 -3.99 5.55
N ALA A 58 -10.33 -3.56 4.36
CA ALA A 58 -9.70 -2.27 4.08
C ALA A 58 -10.71 -1.37 3.36
N LYS A 59 -10.72 -0.06 3.65
CA LYS A 59 -11.61 0.92 3.04
C LYS A 59 -10.86 2.21 2.71
N ILE A 60 -11.17 2.81 1.57
CA ILE A 60 -10.71 4.14 1.16
C ILE A 60 -11.91 5.01 0.79
N THR A 61 -11.89 6.27 1.25
CA THR A 61 -12.86 7.31 0.94
C THR A 61 -12.15 8.57 0.45
N GLY A 62 -12.90 9.49 -0.17
CA GLY A 62 -12.33 10.75 -0.68
C GLY A 62 -11.62 10.60 -2.03
N HIS A 63 -11.11 11.72 -2.53
CA HIS A 63 -10.40 11.86 -3.80
C HIS A 63 -9.34 12.95 -3.70
N GLY A 64 -8.32 12.90 -4.56
CA GLY A 64 -7.23 13.87 -4.55
C GLY A 64 -6.52 13.92 -3.19
N PRO A 65 -6.13 15.12 -2.73
CA PRO A 65 -5.48 15.29 -1.43
C PRO A 65 -6.34 14.86 -0.21
N ASP A 66 -7.66 14.76 -0.37
CA ASP A 66 -8.60 14.44 0.73
C ASP A 66 -8.87 12.93 0.90
N VAL A 67 -8.04 12.09 0.27
CA VAL A 67 -8.15 10.64 0.41
C VAL A 67 -7.84 10.21 1.85
N SER A 68 -8.68 9.34 2.40
CA SER A 68 -8.51 8.72 3.70
C SER A 68 -8.72 7.21 3.62
N GLY A 69 -7.88 6.45 4.33
CA GLY A 69 -7.93 5.01 4.40
C GLY A 69 -8.15 4.49 5.83
N ARG A 70 -8.64 3.24 5.94
CA ARG A 70 -8.50 2.43 7.16
C ARG A 70 -8.60 0.93 6.90
N ALA A 71 -7.80 0.17 7.62
CA ALA A 71 -7.92 -1.27 7.79
C ALA A 71 -8.57 -1.59 9.14
N HIS A 72 -9.60 -2.43 9.13
CA HIS A 72 -10.42 -2.71 10.31
C HIS A 72 -10.25 -4.15 10.78
N THR A 73 -9.61 -4.34 11.93
CA THR A 73 -9.43 -5.65 12.57
C THR A 73 -10.67 -6.16 13.31
N GLY A 74 -11.67 -5.31 13.53
CA GLY A 74 -12.80 -5.63 14.39
C GLY A 74 -12.40 -5.70 15.87
N ARG A 75 -13.27 -6.28 16.70
CA ARG A 75 -12.95 -6.54 18.10
C ARG A 75 -12.23 -7.88 18.17
N GLN A 76 -10.95 -7.84 18.53
CA GLN A 76 -10.14 -9.04 18.74
C GLN A 76 -9.38 -8.95 20.06
N THR A 77 -9.28 -10.08 20.75
CA THR A 77 -8.47 -10.23 21.96
C THR A 77 -7.12 -10.83 21.55
N LEU A 78 -6.04 -10.09 21.80
CA LEU A 78 -4.68 -10.59 21.63
C LEU A 78 -4.27 -11.26 22.94
N THR A 79 -4.03 -12.56 22.90
CA THR A 79 -3.81 -13.41 24.08
C THR A 79 -2.35 -13.85 24.23
N THR A 80 -1.53 -13.73 23.17
CA THR A 80 -0.12 -14.12 23.18
C THR A 80 0.80 -12.97 22.81
N LEU A 81 2.07 -13.06 23.21
CA LEU A 81 3.10 -12.10 22.81
C LEU A 81 3.30 -12.07 21.29
N ASP A 82 3.18 -13.21 20.62
CA ASP A 82 3.27 -13.29 19.16
C ASP A 82 2.13 -12.55 18.48
N GLN A 83 0.90 -12.67 19.00
CA GLN A 83 -0.25 -11.90 18.50
C GLN A 83 -0.06 -10.40 18.74
N ALA A 84 0.49 -10.00 19.89
CA ALA A 84 0.81 -8.60 20.15
C ALA A 84 1.91 -8.08 19.21
N ARG A 85 2.95 -8.87 18.94
CA ARG A 85 4.01 -8.53 17.97
C ARG A 85 3.42 -8.38 16.58
N ALA A 86 2.65 -9.36 16.12
CA ALA A 86 1.99 -9.37 14.83
C ALA A 86 1.09 -8.14 14.64
N TYR A 87 0.34 -7.77 15.69
CA TYR A 87 -0.48 -6.57 15.67
C TYR A 87 0.36 -5.29 15.47
N LEU A 88 1.43 -5.12 16.25
CA LEU A 88 2.34 -3.97 16.15
C LEU A 88 3.07 -3.90 14.80
N VAL A 89 3.56 -5.05 14.29
CA VAL A 89 4.16 -5.15 12.96
C VAL A 89 3.16 -4.75 11.88
N GLY A 90 1.91 -5.22 11.99
CA GLY A 90 0.89 -4.85 11.02
C GLY A 90 0.45 -3.40 11.11
N LEU A 91 0.49 -2.73 12.27
CA LEU A 91 0.30 -1.27 12.36
C LEU A 91 1.39 -0.50 11.58
N LEU A 92 2.62 -1.01 11.54
CA LEU A 92 3.72 -0.36 10.83
C LEU A 92 3.77 -0.75 9.34
N ALA A 93 3.01 -1.78 8.94
CA ALA A 93 3.04 -2.29 7.57
C ALA A 93 2.45 -1.33 6.53
N GLY A 94 1.53 -0.44 6.93
CA GLY A 94 0.95 0.56 6.03
C GLY A 94 2.00 1.52 5.48
N GLU A 95 2.76 2.16 6.37
CA GLU A 95 3.93 2.99 6.05
C GLU A 95 4.88 2.26 5.10
N GLN A 96 5.26 1.03 5.42
CA GLN A 96 6.25 0.28 4.64
C GLN A 96 5.75 -0.09 3.23
N ALA A 97 4.45 -0.37 3.08
CA ALA A 97 3.85 -0.63 1.77
C ALA A 97 3.73 0.64 0.93
N GLU A 98 3.40 1.76 1.56
CA GLU A 98 3.33 3.06 0.90
C GLU A 98 4.70 3.54 0.41
N ILE A 99 5.76 3.36 1.20
CA ILE A 99 7.14 3.66 0.78
C ILE A 99 7.50 2.90 -0.50
N ILE A 100 7.25 1.59 -0.55
CA ILE A 100 7.53 0.78 -1.75
C ILE A 100 6.72 1.28 -2.95
N TRP A 101 5.45 1.63 -2.75
CA TRP A 101 4.61 2.18 -3.81
C TRP A 101 5.17 3.51 -4.35
N CYS A 102 5.53 4.43 -3.45
CA CYS A 102 6.10 5.72 -3.79
C CYS A 102 7.40 5.58 -4.58
N ASP A 103 8.31 4.72 -4.11
CA ASP A 103 9.58 4.42 -4.78
C ASP A 103 9.36 3.91 -6.22
N GLN A 104 8.39 3.01 -6.42
CA GLN A 104 8.10 2.43 -7.74
C GLN A 104 7.41 3.39 -8.72
N ASN A 105 6.69 4.38 -8.20
CA ASN A 105 5.89 5.31 -9.01
C ASN A 105 6.52 6.71 -9.09
N GLY A 106 7.73 6.90 -8.54
CA GLY A 106 8.43 8.18 -8.56
C GLY A 106 7.71 9.28 -7.77
N THR A 107 6.90 8.91 -6.78
CA THR A 107 6.25 9.87 -5.87
C THR A 107 6.97 9.91 -4.53
N ARG A 108 6.81 11.01 -3.80
CA ARG A 108 7.41 11.16 -2.47
C ARG A 108 6.44 10.63 -1.41
N TYR A 109 6.93 9.76 -0.55
CA TYR A 109 6.23 9.37 0.67
C TYR A 109 6.05 10.58 1.61
N ASN A 110 4.86 10.71 2.20
CA ASN A 110 4.55 11.75 3.17
C ASN A 110 4.39 11.14 4.56
N ASP A 111 5.28 11.51 5.47
CA ASP A 111 5.31 11.00 6.85
C ASP A 111 3.99 11.23 7.61
N THR A 112 3.17 12.21 7.22
CA THR A 112 1.87 12.45 7.85
C THR A 112 0.88 11.30 7.63
N ALA A 113 1.07 10.47 6.59
CA ALA A 113 0.19 9.35 6.28
C ALA A 113 0.15 8.30 7.40
N ALA A 114 1.25 8.13 8.15
CA ALA A 114 1.37 7.14 9.21
C ALA A 114 1.06 7.66 10.63
N VAL A 115 0.67 8.93 10.79
CA VAL A 115 0.44 9.55 12.13
C VAL A 115 -0.59 8.76 12.93
N GLY A 116 -1.73 8.42 12.32
CA GLY A 116 -2.80 7.68 12.98
C GLY A 116 -2.36 6.28 13.44
N ASP A 117 -1.50 5.59 12.70
CA ASP A 117 -1.00 4.27 13.09
C ASP A 117 0.08 4.37 14.15
N MET A 118 0.91 5.41 14.12
CA MET A 118 1.86 5.71 15.19
C MET A 118 1.14 6.04 16.50
N GLU A 119 0.04 6.79 16.47
CA GLU A 119 -0.79 7.03 17.65
C GLU A 119 -1.37 5.73 18.23
N ARG A 120 -1.88 4.84 17.37
CA ARG A 120 -2.36 3.51 17.77
C ARG A 120 -1.23 2.65 18.33
N TYR A 121 -0.06 2.68 17.71
CA TYR A 121 1.15 2.01 18.17
C TYR A 121 1.53 2.47 19.58
N HIS A 122 1.63 3.78 19.80
CA HIS A 122 1.98 4.34 21.11
C HIS A 122 0.91 4.05 22.16
N THR A 123 -0.37 4.14 21.79
CA THR A 123 -1.48 3.80 22.69
C THR A 123 -1.44 2.33 23.10
N PHE A 124 -1.21 1.42 22.15
CA PHE A 124 -1.06 0.00 22.44
C PHE A 124 0.16 -0.26 23.33
N ARG A 125 1.33 0.28 22.98
CA ARG A 125 2.57 0.15 23.75
C ARG A 125 2.39 0.63 25.19
N ARG A 126 1.74 1.78 25.40
CA ARG A 126 1.46 2.33 26.73
C ARG A 126 0.52 1.43 27.53
N ARG A 127 -0.56 0.95 26.91
CA ARG A 127 -1.54 0.07 27.57
C ARG A 127 -0.93 -1.25 28.06
N TYR A 128 0.02 -1.80 27.31
CA TYR A 128 0.62 -3.11 27.59
C TYR A 128 2.10 -3.04 28.01
N HIS A 129 2.58 -1.87 28.45
CA HIS A 129 4.02 -1.64 28.70
C HIS A 129 4.63 -2.62 29.72
N ALA A 130 3.86 -3.02 30.74
CA ALA A 130 4.31 -3.96 31.77
C ALA A 130 4.40 -5.42 31.27
N THR A 131 3.74 -5.74 30.15
CA THR A 131 3.67 -7.11 29.60
C THR A 131 4.53 -7.27 28.36
N LEU A 132 4.75 -6.21 27.59
CA LEU A 132 5.53 -6.28 26.36
C LEU A 132 7.04 -6.36 26.66
N PRO A 133 7.77 -7.30 26.04
CA PRO A 133 9.21 -7.40 26.19
C PRO A 133 9.93 -6.10 25.77
N PRO A 134 11.03 -5.73 26.44
CA PRO A 134 11.89 -4.63 26.00
C PRO A 134 12.44 -4.80 24.58
N SER A 135 12.57 -6.06 24.12
CA SER A 135 13.00 -6.41 22.75
C SER A 135 12.00 -6.03 21.66
N PHE A 136 10.80 -5.54 21.99
CA PHE A 136 9.84 -5.01 21.02
C PHE A 136 10.14 -3.52 20.77
N THR A 137 11.31 -3.25 20.20
CA THR A 137 11.72 -1.89 19.84
C THR A 137 11.01 -1.44 18.56
N LEU A 138 10.81 -0.13 18.40
CA LEU A 138 10.21 0.41 17.17
C LEU A 138 11.05 0.04 15.93
N THR A 139 12.38 0.11 16.06
CA THR A 139 13.32 -0.22 14.98
C THR A 139 13.17 -1.68 14.53
N ASP A 140 13.14 -2.63 15.48
CA ASP A 140 12.98 -4.04 15.15
C ASP A 140 11.60 -4.31 14.52
N LEU A 141 10.56 -3.68 15.04
CA LEU A 141 9.20 -3.83 14.52
C LEU A 141 9.05 -3.22 13.11
N LYS A 142 9.68 -2.08 12.83
CA LYS A 142 9.73 -1.50 11.47
C LYS A 142 10.50 -2.40 10.50
N ARG A 143 11.63 -2.96 10.93
CA ARG A 143 12.40 -3.94 10.12
C ARG A 143 11.54 -5.16 9.78
N ASP A 144 10.84 -5.71 10.78
CA ASP A 144 9.95 -6.86 10.60
C ASP A 144 8.76 -6.52 9.69
N ALA A 145 8.19 -5.33 9.82
CA ALA A 145 7.12 -4.83 8.94
C ALA A 145 7.59 -4.72 7.49
N ALA A 146 8.77 -4.13 7.25
CA ALA A 146 9.35 -4.05 5.91
C ALA A 146 9.56 -5.44 5.29
N ALA A 147 10.09 -6.39 6.08
CA ALA A 147 10.27 -7.77 5.63
C ALA A 147 8.93 -8.47 5.33
N ALA A 148 7.91 -8.26 6.17
CA ALA A 148 6.57 -8.83 5.97
C ALA A 148 5.88 -8.25 4.73
N VAL A 149 5.94 -6.93 4.53
CA VAL A 149 5.39 -6.27 3.34
C VAL A 149 6.08 -6.78 2.08
N ARG A 150 7.41 -6.87 2.03
CA ARG A 150 8.13 -7.41 0.86
C ARG A 150 7.70 -8.82 0.50
N LYS A 151 7.48 -9.69 1.50
CA LYS A 151 6.95 -11.04 1.28
C LYS A 151 5.54 -11.04 0.68
N GLN A 152 4.73 -10.03 1.00
CA GLN A 152 3.34 -9.89 0.52
C GLN A 152 3.20 -8.99 -0.71
N TRP A 153 4.28 -8.33 -1.17
CA TRP A 153 4.19 -7.21 -2.11
C TRP A 153 3.43 -7.54 -3.39
N ARG A 154 3.73 -8.66 -4.04
CA ARG A 154 3.04 -9.08 -5.26
C ARG A 154 1.52 -9.22 -5.07
N ALA A 155 1.07 -9.62 -3.89
CA ALA A 155 -0.36 -9.74 -3.59
C ALA A 155 -1.00 -8.39 -3.27
N ILE A 156 -0.26 -7.49 -2.61
CA ILE A 156 -0.64 -6.09 -2.37
C ILE A 156 -0.82 -5.37 -3.71
N GLU A 157 0.23 -5.35 -4.53
CA GLU A 157 0.29 -4.66 -5.82
C GLU A 157 -0.89 -5.02 -6.73
N ARG A 158 -1.20 -6.32 -6.88
CA ARG A 158 -2.34 -6.77 -7.69
C ARG A 158 -3.70 -6.27 -7.20
N GLN A 159 -3.84 -5.92 -5.93
CA GLN A 159 -5.11 -5.48 -5.35
C GLN A 159 -5.25 -3.97 -5.25
N ILE A 160 -4.16 -3.21 -5.42
CA ILE A 160 -4.17 -1.75 -5.34
C ILE A 160 -5.21 -1.14 -6.29
N PRO A 161 -5.27 -1.49 -7.59
CA PRO A 161 -6.26 -0.92 -8.50
C PRO A 161 -7.71 -1.25 -8.08
N THR A 162 -7.94 -2.45 -7.55
CA THR A 162 -9.26 -2.89 -7.08
C THR A 162 -9.71 -2.10 -5.86
N LEU A 163 -8.83 -1.93 -4.86
CA LEU A 163 -9.17 -1.16 -3.66
C LEU A 163 -9.34 0.33 -3.98
N ALA A 164 -8.45 0.90 -4.79
CA ALA A 164 -8.53 2.28 -5.21
C ALA A 164 -9.84 2.57 -5.98
N ARG A 165 -10.25 1.68 -6.89
CA ARG A 165 -11.51 1.83 -7.65
C ARG A 165 -12.75 1.64 -6.79
N ASN A 166 -12.82 0.54 -6.03
CA ASN A 166 -14.04 0.14 -5.33
C ASN A 166 -14.18 0.80 -3.95
N GLY A 167 -13.10 1.36 -3.42
CA GLY A 167 -13.05 1.94 -2.08
C GLY A 167 -13.14 0.92 -0.95
N ARG A 168 -13.22 -0.38 -1.23
CA ARG A 168 -13.31 -1.43 -0.21
C ARG A 168 -12.85 -2.80 -0.70
N ILE A 169 -12.12 -3.53 0.15
CA ILE A 169 -11.79 -4.96 0.00
C ILE A 169 -12.00 -5.68 1.32
N ARG A 170 -12.42 -6.95 1.24
CA ARG A 170 -12.60 -7.87 2.37
C ARG A 170 -11.62 -9.04 2.31
#